data_AF-A0A0L0SII9-F1
#
_entry.id   AF-A0A0L0SII9-F1
#
_cell.length_a   1.000
_cell.length_b   1.000
_cell.length_c   1.000
_cell.angle_alpha   90.00
_cell.angle_beta   90.00
_cell.angle_gamma   90.00
#
_symmetry.space_group_name_H-M   'P 1'
#
loop_
_entity.id
_entity.type
_entity.pdbx_description
1 polymer ?
#
loop_
_entity_poly.entity_id
_entity_poly.type
_entity_poly.pdbx_seq_one_letter_code
_entity_poly.pdbx_strand_id
1 'polypeptide(L)'
;MTDYTRAALTESPPVAAAPAPVLAPIFYVLNTSPPYFLANAPIYSLPDIYGVSPPDTTLLAESCKILEEAAKHDHRSIAREQELFFFQELSPGSCFFLPHGARIYNALVELQREEYRKRGFDEVVTPNVYNTKLWETSGHWQKYQENMFAFEVEKEQYALKPMNCPGHCVMFGHRTRSYQELPLRLADFGVLHRNEFSGALSGLTRVRRFQQDDAHIFCMVDQIESEMESCIQFLQHIYGIFGFTGVARVRVDC
;
A
#
# COMPACT_ATOMS: atom_id res chain seq x y z
N MET A 1 -32.97 -48.74 1.00
CA MET A 1 -33.65 -47.43 0.91
C MET A 1 -33.10 -46.55 2.02
N THR A 2 -32.04 -45.83 1.70
CA THR A 2 -31.62 -44.59 2.38
C THR A 2 -30.75 -43.86 1.37
N ASP A 3 -31.41 -43.08 0.53
CA ASP A 3 -30.82 -42.13 -0.39
C ASP A 3 -29.95 -41.14 0.39
N TYR A 4 -28.66 -41.11 0.10
CA TYR A 4 -27.86 -39.91 0.30
C TYR A 4 -27.98 -39.08 -0.98
N THR A 5 -29.07 -38.34 -1.11
CA THR A 5 -29.19 -37.27 -2.10
C THR A 5 -28.32 -36.09 -1.66
N ARG A 6 -27.00 -36.25 -1.83
CA ARG A 6 -26.06 -35.12 -1.89
C ARG A 6 -26.09 -34.65 -3.34
N ALA A 7 -26.89 -33.64 -3.63
CA ALA A 7 -26.98 -33.07 -4.96
C ALA A 7 -25.57 -32.64 -5.42
N ALA A 8 -25.18 -33.15 -6.59
CA ALA A 8 -23.93 -33.02 -7.31
C ALA A 8 -23.06 -31.78 -7.00
N LEU A 9 -21.94 -32.01 -6.32
CA LEU A 9 -20.70 -31.26 -6.51
C LEU A 9 -19.62 -32.30 -6.88
N THR A 10 -19.31 -32.40 -8.16
CA THR A 10 -18.19 -33.21 -8.64
C THR A 10 -16.91 -32.39 -8.49
N GLU A 11 -16.23 -32.53 -7.36
CA GLU A 11 -14.86 -32.04 -7.17
C GLU A 11 -13.84 -33.00 -7.79
N SER A 12 -12.74 -32.44 -8.30
CA SER A 12 -11.61 -33.11 -8.97
C SER A 12 -10.71 -33.89 -7.97
N PRO A 13 -9.70 -34.68 -8.41
CA PRO A 13 -9.25 -35.93 -7.75
C PRO A 13 -8.61 -35.70 -6.36
N PRO A 14 -8.53 -36.75 -5.51
CA PRO A 14 -8.41 -36.58 -4.07
C PRO A 14 -7.02 -36.11 -3.66
N VAL A 15 -6.96 -34.96 -3.02
CA VAL A 15 -5.93 -34.71 -1.99
C VAL A 15 -6.17 -35.72 -0.87
N ALA A 16 -5.10 -36.31 -0.32
CA ALA A 16 -5.13 -37.36 0.68
C ALA A 16 -6.30 -37.21 1.67
N ALA A 17 -7.12 -38.27 1.80
CA ALA A 17 -8.34 -38.27 2.58
C ALA A 17 -8.07 -37.68 3.98
N ALA A 18 -8.57 -36.46 4.20
CA ALA A 18 -8.71 -35.93 5.54
C ALA A 18 -9.53 -36.95 6.37
N PRO A 19 -9.24 -37.12 7.67
CA PRO A 19 -10.07 -37.95 8.53
C PRO A 19 -11.54 -37.52 8.37
N ALA A 20 -12.47 -38.49 8.50
CA ALA A 20 -13.91 -38.29 8.31
C ALA A 20 -14.33 -36.91 8.87
N PRO A 21 -15.05 -36.08 8.09
CA PRO A 21 -15.29 -34.70 8.46
C PRO A 21 -15.97 -34.70 9.83
N VAL A 22 -15.24 -34.26 10.85
CA VAL A 22 -15.84 -33.86 12.11
C VAL A 22 -16.79 -32.75 11.71
N LEU A 23 -18.10 -33.01 11.80
CA LEU A 23 -19.14 -32.02 11.54
C LEU A 23 -18.77 -30.78 12.35
N ALA A 24 -18.26 -29.75 11.69
CA ALA A 24 -18.05 -28.49 12.34
C ALA A 24 -19.45 -27.95 12.63
N PRO A 25 -19.88 -27.93 13.91
CA PRO A 25 -21.29 -27.78 14.24
C PRO A 25 -21.79 -26.37 13.92
N ILE A 26 -20.88 -25.43 13.66
CA ILE A 26 -21.14 -24.00 13.55
C ILE A 26 -20.31 -23.46 12.38
N PHE A 27 -21.00 -22.88 11.41
CA PHE A 27 -20.41 -22.19 10.27
C PHE A 27 -21.04 -20.81 10.16
N TYR A 28 -20.21 -19.77 10.15
CA TYR A 28 -20.67 -18.39 10.02
C TYR A 28 -20.07 -17.76 8.78
N VAL A 29 -20.92 -17.27 7.88
CA VAL A 29 -20.49 -16.53 6.69
C VAL A 29 -20.19 -15.09 7.09
N LEU A 30 -18.96 -14.66 6.85
CA LEU A 30 -18.47 -13.33 7.18
C LEU A 30 -18.85 -12.31 6.12
N ASN A 31 -18.43 -12.56 4.89
CA ASN A 31 -18.62 -11.63 3.78
C ASN A 31 -18.48 -12.36 2.45
N THR A 32 -18.94 -11.71 1.39
CA THR A 32 -18.73 -12.14 0.02
C THR A 32 -17.79 -11.16 -0.69
N SER A 33 -16.78 -11.65 -1.40
CA SER A 33 -15.99 -10.78 -2.29
C SER A 33 -16.78 -10.51 -3.57
N PRO A 34 -16.61 -9.31 -4.17
CA PRO A 34 -16.93 -9.15 -5.58
C PRO A 34 -16.09 -10.14 -6.38
N PRO A 35 -16.66 -10.71 -7.45
CA PRO A 35 -16.07 -11.86 -8.09
C PRO A 35 -14.78 -11.48 -8.81
N TYR A 36 -13.69 -12.20 -8.56
CA TYR A 36 -12.39 -11.96 -9.19
C TYR A 36 -11.74 -13.28 -9.61
N PHE A 37 -11.50 -13.45 -10.90
CA PHE A 37 -10.73 -14.57 -11.43
C PHE A 37 -9.43 -14.01 -12.03
N LEU A 38 -8.35 -14.80 -11.96
CA LEU A 38 -7.01 -14.47 -12.48
C LEU A 38 -7.07 -13.65 -13.78
N ALA A 39 -6.20 -12.64 -13.86
CA ALA A 39 -6.24 -11.45 -14.71
C ALA A 39 -6.36 -11.64 -16.25
N ASN A 40 -6.79 -12.79 -16.77
CA ASN A 40 -6.96 -13.07 -18.21
C ASN A 40 -8.06 -14.11 -18.57
N ALA A 41 -9.05 -14.40 -17.71
CA ALA A 41 -10.11 -15.37 -18.06
C ALA A 41 -11.41 -14.67 -18.52
N PRO A 42 -11.96 -14.99 -19.70
CA PRO A 42 -13.22 -14.43 -20.15
C PRO A 42 -14.40 -15.18 -19.49
N ILE A 43 -15.33 -14.39 -18.93
CA ILE A 43 -16.79 -14.63 -18.86
C ILE A 43 -17.40 -15.20 -17.55
N TYR A 44 -16.67 -15.83 -16.62
CA TYR A 44 -17.31 -16.27 -15.35
C TYR A 44 -16.48 -15.90 -14.12
N SER A 45 -16.90 -14.82 -13.46
CA SER A 45 -16.38 -14.41 -12.17
C SER A 45 -17.35 -14.93 -11.08
N LEU A 46 -16.88 -15.80 -10.18
CA LEU A 46 -17.65 -16.28 -9.02
C LEU A 46 -17.32 -15.46 -7.77
N PRO A 47 -18.31 -15.11 -6.93
CA PRO A 47 -18.04 -14.44 -5.65
C PRO A 47 -17.42 -15.43 -4.68
N ASP A 48 -16.35 -15.04 -3.97
CA ASP A 48 -15.84 -15.87 -2.88
C ASP A 48 -16.72 -15.67 -1.66
N ILE A 49 -16.98 -16.75 -0.93
CA ILE A 49 -17.70 -16.71 0.34
C ILE A 49 -16.69 -16.96 1.45
N TYR A 50 -16.44 -15.95 2.28
CA TYR A 50 -15.59 -16.09 3.46
C TYR A 50 -16.43 -16.56 4.63
N GLY A 51 -15.96 -17.57 5.34
CA GLY A 51 -16.60 -18.07 6.55
C GLY A 51 -15.60 -18.52 7.59
N VAL A 52 -16.03 -18.49 8.85
CA VAL A 52 -15.30 -19.04 9.98
C VAL A 52 -16.09 -20.20 10.56
N SER A 53 -15.37 -21.21 11.04
CA SER A 53 -15.97 -22.36 11.71
C SER A 53 -15.25 -22.62 13.04
N PRO A 54 -15.59 -21.88 14.09
CA PRO A 54 -15.03 -22.09 15.43
C PRO A 54 -15.55 -23.41 16.03
N PRO A 55 -14.80 -24.03 16.95
CA PRO A 55 -15.21 -25.29 17.57
C PRO A 55 -16.36 -25.13 18.58
N ASP A 56 -16.63 -23.90 19.06
CA ASP A 56 -17.70 -23.59 20.01
C ASP A 56 -18.41 -22.26 19.68
N THR A 57 -19.68 -22.17 20.06
CA THR A 57 -20.56 -21.00 19.99
C THR A 57 -20.02 -19.79 20.76
N THR A 58 -19.32 -20.02 21.88
CA THR A 58 -18.73 -18.95 22.69
C THR A 58 -17.63 -18.22 21.92
N LEU A 59 -16.71 -18.98 21.31
CA LEU A 59 -15.64 -18.47 20.47
C LEU A 59 -16.17 -17.78 19.21
N LEU A 60 -17.29 -18.26 18.65
CA LEU A 60 -17.96 -17.57 17.55
C LEU A 60 -18.46 -16.19 18.00
N ALA A 61 -19.15 -16.11 19.12
CA ALA A 61 -19.67 -14.86 19.65
C ALA A 61 -18.54 -13.86 19.98
N GLU A 62 -17.42 -14.33 20.53
CA GLU A 62 -16.23 -13.51 20.76
C GLU A 62 -15.62 -12.99 19.45
N SER A 63 -15.49 -13.86 18.44
CA SER A 63 -14.97 -13.49 17.12
C SER A 63 -15.88 -12.46 16.43
N CYS A 64 -17.20 -12.65 16.49
CA CYS A 64 -18.17 -11.69 15.98
C CYS A 64 -18.04 -10.32 16.67
N LYS A 65 -17.90 -10.29 18.01
CA LYS A 65 -17.69 -9.04 18.76
C LYS A 65 -16.41 -8.32 18.33
N ILE A 66 -15.31 -9.04 18.10
CA ILE A 66 -14.06 -8.46 17.62
C ILE A 66 -14.24 -7.83 16.24
N LEU A 67 -14.94 -8.52 15.34
CA LEU A 67 -15.21 -8.01 13.99
C LEU A 67 -16.15 -6.80 14.00
N GLU A 68 -17.19 -6.81 14.84
CA GLU A 68 -18.09 -5.66 15.04
C GLU A 68 -17.33 -4.45 15.59
N GLU A 69 -16.44 -4.67 16.55
CA GLU A 69 -15.61 -3.61 17.10
C GLU A 69 -14.60 -3.08 16.08
N ALA A 70 -13.97 -3.95 15.29
CA ALA A 70 -13.09 -3.54 14.20
C ALA A 70 -13.84 -2.73 13.12
N ALA A 71 -15.09 -3.12 12.80
CA ALA A 71 -15.91 -2.43 11.81
C ALA A 71 -16.27 -0.99 12.22
N LYS A 72 -16.42 -0.71 13.53
CA LYS A 72 -16.61 0.67 14.04
C LYS A 72 -15.40 1.56 13.82
N HIS A 73 -14.21 0.98 13.77
CA HIS A 73 -12.94 1.69 13.60
C HIS A 73 -12.50 1.76 12.13
N ASP A 74 -13.38 1.40 11.20
CA ASP A 74 -13.10 1.54 9.77
C ASP A 74 -12.97 3.02 9.38
N HIS A 75 -11.80 3.39 8.86
CA HIS A 75 -11.49 4.75 8.43
C HIS A 75 -12.47 5.28 7.39
N ARG A 76 -13.12 4.41 6.60
CA ARG A 76 -14.13 4.80 5.60
C ARG A 76 -15.41 5.30 6.24
N SER A 77 -15.84 4.66 7.33
CA SER A 77 -17.02 5.09 8.10
C SER A 77 -16.73 6.40 8.81
N ILE A 78 -15.60 6.47 9.51
CA ILE A 78 -15.12 7.67 10.22
C ILE A 78 -15.01 8.85 9.25
N ALA A 79 -14.43 8.64 8.06
CA ALA A 79 -14.27 9.70 7.07
C ALA A 79 -15.58 10.27 6.55
N ARG A 80 -16.62 9.44 6.43
CA ARG A 80 -17.97 9.89 6.05
C ARG A 80 -18.60 10.70 7.18
N GLU A 81 -18.54 10.20 8.40
CA GLU A 81 -19.16 10.83 9.58
C GLU A 81 -18.50 12.18 9.94
N GLN A 82 -17.19 12.30 9.72
CA GLN A 82 -16.41 13.50 10.04
C GLN A 82 -16.08 14.37 8.81
N GLU A 83 -16.66 14.08 7.65
CA GLU A 83 -16.42 14.82 6.41
C GLU A 83 -14.92 15.01 6.10
N LEU A 84 -14.14 13.94 6.21
CA LEU A 84 -12.68 13.98 6.02
C LEU A 84 -12.31 13.83 4.55
N PHE A 85 -12.90 12.86 3.87
CA PHE A 85 -12.64 12.58 2.47
C PHE A 85 -13.74 11.75 1.83
N PHE A 86 -13.76 11.75 0.50
CA PHE A 86 -14.59 10.83 -0.28
C PHE A 86 -13.84 10.32 -1.51
N PHE A 87 -14.44 9.32 -2.18
CA PHE A 87 -13.96 8.79 -3.46
C PHE A 87 -15.06 8.97 -4.50
N GLN A 88 -14.65 9.16 -5.76
CA GLN A 88 -15.60 9.31 -6.86
C GLN A 88 -15.19 8.46 -8.06
N GLU A 89 -16.19 7.92 -8.77
CA GLU A 89 -16.01 7.02 -9.92
C GLU A 89 -15.26 7.67 -11.09
N LEU A 90 -15.27 9.01 -11.17
CA LEU A 90 -14.50 9.78 -12.14
C LEU A 90 -12.99 9.68 -11.91
N SER A 91 -12.54 9.33 -10.71
CA SER A 91 -11.14 9.07 -10.39
C SER A 91 -11.02 7.90 -9.39
N PRO A 92 -11.25 6.65 -9.84
CA PRO A 92 -11.22 5.49 -8.96
C PRO A 92 -9.85 5.36 -8.29
N GLY A 93 -9.83 5.13 -6.98
CA GLY A 93 -8.59 5.01 -6.21
C GLY A 93 -7.84 6.33 -6.02
N SER A 94 -8.45 7.47 -6.36
CA SER A 94 -7.93 8.80 -6.02
C SER A 94 -8.86 9.46 -5.02
N CYS A 95 -8.30 9.82 -3.88
CA CYS A 95 -9.06 10.39 -2.77
C CYS A 95 -9.28 11.90 -2.96
N PHE A 96 -10.50 12.36 -2.69
CA PHE A 96 -10.85 13.77 -2.55
C PHE A 96 -10.86 14.14 -1.08
N PHE A 97 -9.83 14.87 -0.62
CA PHE A 97 -9.79 15.38 0.74
C PHE A 97 -10.71 16.60 0.87
N LEU A 98 -11.61 16.53 1.85
CA LEU A 98 -12.46 17.64 2.28
C LEU A 98 -11.70 18.53 3.26
N PRO A 99 -12.21 19.73 3.62
CA PRO A 99 -11.47 20.67 4.46
C PRO A 99 -10.94 20.09 5.77
N HIS A 100 -11.69 19.21 6.45
CA HIS A 100 -11.24 18.57 7.68
C HIS A 100 -10.11 17.55 7.44
N GLY A 101 -10.23 16.71 6.41
CA GLY A 101 -9.16 15.78 6.04
C GLY A 101 -7.91 16.49 5.53
N ALA A 102 -8.07 17.58 4.79
CA ALA A 102 -6.96 18.41 4.30
C ALA A 102 -6.15 19.03 5.46
N ARG A 103 -6.82 19.44 6.56
CA ARG A 103 -6.11 19.92 7.76
C ARG A 103 -5.24 18.84 8.38
N ILE A 104 -5.76 17.62 8.52
CA ILE A 104 -5.01 16.48 9.06
C ILE A 104 -3.82 16.17 8.14
N TYR A 105 -4.07 16.03 6.84
CA TYR A 105 -3.05 15.77 5.84
C TYR A 105 -1.92 16.82 5.87
N ASN A 106 -2.27 18.11 5.87
CA ASN A 106 -1.27 19.18 5.92
C ASN A 106 -0.50 19.19 7.24
N ALA A 107 -1.16 18.92 8.38
CA ALA A 107 -0.47 18.81 9.67
C ALA A 107 0.56 17.68 9.69
N LEU A 108 0.25 16.53 9.07
CA LEU A 108 1.19 15.41 8.92
C LEU A 108 2.37 15.77 8.02
N VAL A 109 2.10 16.45 6.89
CA VAL A 109 3.16 16.89 5.97
C VAL A 109 4.08 17.92 6.64
N GLU A 110 3.53 18.89 7.36
CA GLU A 110 4.34 19.89 8.07
C GLU A 110 5.16 19.26 9.20
N LEU A 111 4.58 18.34 9.98
CA LEU A 111 5.33 17.55 10.96
C LEU A 111 6.54 16.87 10.32
N GLN A 112 6.31 16.17 9.20
CA GLN A 112 7.37 15.43 8.53
C GLN A 112 8.44 16.38 7.94
N ARG A 113 8.03 17.52 7.36
CA ARG A 113 8.95 18.56 6.87
C ARG A 113 9.84 19.11 7.99
N GLU A 114 9.27 19.40 9.16
CA GLU A 114 10.04 19.85 10.31
C GLU A 114 11.09 18.81 10.74
N GLU A 115 10.70 17.54 10.77
CA GLU A 115 11.60 16.45 11.13
C GLU A 115 12.70 16.19 10.09
N TYR A 116 12.40 16.36 8.80
CA TYR A 116 13.40 16.33 7.73
C TYR A 116 14.41 17.46 7.85
N ARG A 117 13.97 18.70 8.10
CA ARG A 117 14.87 19.86 8.28
C ARG A 117 15.82 19.66 9.46
N LYS A 118 15.33 19.11 10.58
CA LYS A 118 16.16 18.80 11.77
C LYS A 118 17.27 17.78 11.46
N ARG A 119 17.09 16.94 10.44
CA ARG A 119 18.01 15.85 10.05
C ARG A 119 18.80 16.14 8.77
N GLY A 120 18.75 17.38 8.28
CA GLY A 120 19.52 17.81 7.11
C GLY A 120 19.06 17.15 5.80
N PHE A 121 17.76 16.89 5.67
CA PHE A 121 17.16 16.57 4.38
C PHE A 121 16.78 17.86 3.64
N ASP A 122 17.12 17.91 2.37
CA ASP A 122 16.73 18.99 1.47
C ASP A 122 15.47 18.57 0.70
N GLU A 123 14.39 19.32 0.87
CA GLU A 123 13.14 19.10 0.11
C GLU A 123 13.35 19.50 -1.36
N VAL A 124 13.03 18.59 -2.26
CA VAL A 124 13.09 18.79 -3.70
C VAL A 124 11.73 18.57 -4.33
N VAL A 125 11.55 19.13 -5.54
CA VAL A 125 10.32 18.96 -6.32
C VAL A 125 10.68 18.35 -7.66
N THR A 126 10.10 17.18 -7.95
CA THR A 126 10.34 16.45 -9.19
C THR A 126 9.10 16.39 -10.09
N PRO A 127 9.24 16.30 -11.42
CA PRO A 127 8.13 16.12 -12.34
C PRO A 127 7.23 14.92 -12.00
N ASN A 128 5.96 14.98 -12.45
CA ASN A 128 5.03 13.85 -12.32
C ASN A 128 5.02 12.94 -13.55
N VAL A 129 5.49 13.43 -14.69
CA VAL A 129 5.46 12.74 -15.98
C VAL A 129 6.88 12.64 -16.51
N TYR A 130 7.27 11.46 -16.96
CA TYR A 130 8.59 11.19 -17.54
C TYR A 130 8.47 10.38 -18.81
N ASN A 131 9.42 10.58 -19.72
CA ASN A 131 9.62 9.68 -20.86
C ASN A 131 9.99 8.27 -20.35
N THR A 132 9.46 7.22 -20.96
CA THR A 132 9.66 5.84 -20.49
C THR A 132 11.11 5.37 -20.48
N LYS A 133 11.99 6.02 -21.26
CA LYS A 133 13.45 5.82 -21.23
C LYS A 133 14.03 5.91 -19.82
N LEU A 134 13.48 6.76 -18.94
CA LEU A 134 13.93 6.84 -17.55
C LEU A 134 13.66 5.53 -16.78
N TRP A 135 12.48 4.95 -16.99
CA TRP A 135 12.07 3.70 -16.33
C TRP A 135 12.82 2.50 -16.89
N GLU A 136 13.12 2.50 -18.19
CA GLU A 136 13.98 1.52 -18.84
C GLU A 136 15.40 1.56 -18.26
N THR A 137 15.97 2.76 -18.14
CA THR A 137 17.32 2.98 -17.59
C THR A 137 17.41 2.50 -16.14
N SER A 138 16.38 2.77 -15.35
CA SER A 138 16.31 2.33 -13.95
C SER A 138 15.97 0.84 -13.76
N GLY A 139 15.63 0.10 -14.83
CA GLY A 139 15.19 -1.30 -14.76
C GLY A 139 13.79 -1.52 -14.19
N HIS A 140 13.03 -0.45 -13.97
CA HIS A 140 11.66 -0.53 -13.45
C HIS A 140 10.64 -0.84 -14.54
N TRP A 141 10.91 -0.46 -15.79
CA TRP A 141 9.97 -0.67 -16.88
C TRP A 141 9.53 -2.13 -17.01
N GLN A 142 10.48 -3.06 -17.02
CA GLN A 142 10.22 -4.50 -17.19
C GLN A 142 9.39 -5.09 -16.04
N LYS A 143 9.41 -4.48 -14.85
CA LYS A 143 8.74 -4.99 -13.64
C LYS A 143 7.42 -4.28 -13.35
N TYR A 144 7.31 -3.01 -13.70
CA TYR A 144 6.22 -2.13 -13.27
C TYR A 144 5.35 -1.61 -14.40
N GLN A 145 5.70 -1.80 -15.69
CA GLN A 145 4.95 -1.23 -16.82
C GLN A 145 3.44 -1.53 -16.76
N GLU A 146 3.04 -2.74 -16.33
CA GLU A 146 1.64 -3.16 -16.25
C GLU A 146 0.87 -2.38 -15.17
N ASN A 147 1.58 -1.93 -14.13
CA ASN A 147 1.06 -1.16 -13.01
C ASN A 147 1.34 0.35 -13.17
N MET A 148 1.69 0.82 -14.36
CA MET A 148 1.96 2.24 -14.63
C MET A 148 0.89 2.85 -15.53
N PHE A 149 0.57 4.13 -15.30
CA PHE A 149 -0.23 4.90 -16.24
C PHE A 149 0.69 5.46 -17.31
N ALA A 150 0.66 4.88 -18.50
CA ALA A 150 1.42 5.30 -19.66
C ALA A 150 0.52 5.88 -20.76
N PHE A 151 1.04 6.83 -21.53
CA PHE A 151 0.35 7.49 -22.64
C PHE A 151 1.36 8.00 -23.67
N GLU A 152 0.90 8.14 -24.91
CA GLU A 152 1.73 8.62 -26.02
C GLU A 152 1.65 10.15 -26.13
N VAL A 153 2.81 10.79 -26.30
CA VAL A 153 2.95 12.22 -26.59
C VAL A 153 3.94 12.37 -27.74
N GLU A 154 3.51 12.97 -28.85
CA GLU A 154 4.38 13.24 -30.01
C GLU A 154 5.17 12.01 -30.52
N LYS A 155 4.53 10.83 -30.54
CA LYS A 155 5.13 9.53 -30.92
C LYS A 155 6.15 8.97 -29.94
N GLU A 156 6.29 9.57 -28.77
CA GLU A 156 7.07 9.03 -27.66
C GLU A 156 6.15 8.55 -26.53
N GLN A 157 6.60 7.54 -25.80
CA GLN A 157 5.88 7.02 -24.64
C GLN A 157 6.29 7.77 -23.37
N TYR A 158 5.29 8.20 -22.62
CA TYR A 158 5.43 8.84 -21.32
C TYR A 158 4.65 8.06 -20.28
N ALA A 159 5.03 8.20 -19.02
CA ALA A 159 4.27 7.62 -17.91
C ALA A 159 4.28 8.54 -16.70
N LEU A 160 3.20 8.44 -15.91
CA LEU A 160 3.17 9.00 -14.56
C LEU A 160 4.15 8.24 -13.68
N LYS A 161 4.87 8.95 -12.81
CA LYS A 161 5.85 8.33 -11.90
C LYS A 161 5.16 7.39 -10.88
N PRO A 162 5.61 6.12 -10.76
CA PRO A 162 5.14 5.20 -9.72
C PRO A 162 5.97 5.26 -8.43
N MET A 163 7.09 5.99 -8.46
CA MET A 163 8.06 6.22 -7.38
C MET A 163 8.96 7.43 -7.72
N ASN A 164 9.61 8.04 -6.72
CA ASN A 164 10.48 9.21 -6.96
C ASN A 164 11.95 8.86 -7.25
N CYS A 165 12.40 7.64 -6.91
CA CYS A 165 13.83 7.26 -6.93
C CYS A 165 14.56 7.61 -8.24
N PRO A 166 14.03 7.27 -9.43
CA PRO A 166 14.72 7.59 -10.69
C PRO A 166 14.85 9.10 -10.94
N GLY A 167 13.88 9.90 -10.50
CA GLY A 167 13.97 11.36 -10.55
C GLY A 167 15.08 11.91 -9.66
N HIS A 168 15.25 11.35 -8.46
CA HIS A 168 16.31 11.76 -7.53
C HIS A 168 17.68 11.36 -8.05
N CYS A 169 17.81 10.22 -8.72
CA CYS A 169 19.05 9.84 -9.42
C CYS A 169 19.42 10.82 -10.54
N VAL A 170 18.43 11.31 -11.31
CA VAL A 170 18.65 12.35 -12.32
C VAL A 170 19.15 13.65 -11.68
N MET A 171 18.58 14.05 -10.53
CA MET A 171 19.05 15.23 -9.78
C MET A 171 20.46 15.07 -9.22
N PHE A 172 20.78 13.89 -8.68
CA PHE A 172 22.12 13.58 -8.20
C PHE A 172 23.14 13.69 -9.35
N GLY A 173 22.83 13.06 -10.49
CA GLY A 173 23.68 13.02 -11.70
C GLY A 173 23.70 14.30 -12.55
N HIS A 174 22.89 15.32 -12.22
CA HIS A 174 22.85 16.58 -12.98
C HIS A 174 24.20 17.32 -13.02
N ARG A 175 25.02 17.16 -11.97
CA ARG A 175 26.38 17.72 -11.91
C ARG A 175 27.33 16.78 -11.18
N THR A 176 28.63 16.98 -11.41
CA THR A 176 29.69 16.32 -10.62
C THR A 176 29.55 16.67 -9.14
N ARG A 177 29.76 15.68 -8.28
CA ARG A 177 29.63 15.77 -6.82
C ARG A 177 30.97 15.54 -6.15
N SER A 178 31.30 16.35 -5.15
CA SER A 178 32.43 16.10 -4.25
C SER A 178 32.02 15.08 -3.19
N TYR A 179 32.95 14.24 -2.72
CA TYR A 179 32.72 13.36 -1.57
C TYR A 179 32.37 14.15 -0.30
N GLN A 180 32.78 15.42 -0.22
CA GLN A 180 32.47 16.32 0.90
C GLN A 180 30.99 16.73 0.96
N GLU A 181 30.25 16.58 -0.14
CA GLU A 181 28.80 16.81 -0.18
C GLU A 181 28.00 15.61 0.39
N LEU A 182 28.66 14.48 0.64
CA LEU A 182 28.01 13.26 1.12
C LEU A 182 28.07 13.16 2.65
N PRO A 183 26.98 12.70 3.31
CA PRO A 183 25.73 12.19 2.72
C PRO A 183 24.79 13.30 2.23
N LEU A 184 24.31 13.18 0.99
CA LEU A 184 23.28 14.04 0.41
C LEU A 184 21.91 13.40 0.63
N ARG A 185 20.98 14.13 1.23
CA ARG A 185 19.65 13.62 1.59
C ARG A 185 18.57 14.43 0.89
N LEU A 186 17.88 13.82 -0.07
CA LEU A 186 16.80 14.46 -0.81
C LEU A 186 15.45 13.94 -0.31
N ALA A 187 14.57 14.82 0.14
CA ALA A 187 13.19 14.50 0.52
C ALA A 187 12.21 15.00 -0.55
N ASP A 188 11.15 14.26 -0.83
CA ASP A 188 10.18 14.60 -1.88
C ASP A 188 8.78 14.15 -1.49
N PHE A 189 7.87 15.11 -1.47
CA PHE A 189 6.44 14.92 -1.25
C PHE A 189 5.68 14.85 -2.58
N GLY A 190 6.32 14.31 -3.61
CA GLY A 190 5.78 14.20 -4.96
C GLY A 190 4.61 13.25 -5.06
N VAL A 191 3.64 13.59 -5.92
CA VAL A 191 2.46 12.75 -6.15
C VAL A 191 2.84 11.56 -7.03
N LEU A 192 2.51 10.37 -6.57
CA LEU A 192 2.78 9.10 -7.22
C LEU A 192 1.49 8.46 -7.74
N HIS A 193 1.63 7.71 -8.83
CA HIS A 193 0.52 6.97 -9.42
C HIS A 193 0.90 5.52 -9.71
N ARG A 194 0.08 4.58 -9.26
CA ARG A 194 0.16 3.15 -9.59
C ARG A 194 -1.18 2.68 -10.12
N ASN A 195 -1.19 2.00 -11.26
CA ASN A 195 -2.39 1.47 -11.89
C ASN A 195 -2.83 0.16 -11.21
N GLU A 196 -3.20 0.26 -9.93
CA GLU A 196 -3.75 -0.86 -9.17
C GLU A 196 -5.07 -1.36 -9.79
N PHE A 197 -5.30 -2.67 -9.72
CA PHE A 197 -6.56 -3.28 -10.15
C PHE A 197 -7.73 -2.68 -9.38
N SER A 198 -8.82 -2.35 -10.09
CA SER A 198 -9.99 -1.68 -9.50
C SER A 198 -10.62 -2.45 -8.34
N GLY A 199 -10.66 -3.78 -8.43
CA GLY A 199 -11.19 -4.66 -7.37
C GLY A 199 -10.33 -4.70 -6.10
N ALA A 200 -9.08 -4.22 -6.16
CA ALA A 200 -8.18 -4.20 -5.02
C ALA A 200 -8.19 -2.87 -4.24
N LEU A 201 -8.89 -1.85 -4.75
CA LEU A 201 -8.93 -0.53 -4.13
C LEU A 201 -9.75 -0.56 -2.84
N SER A 202 -9.22 0.04 -1.77
CA SER A 202 -9.89 0.06 -0.47
C SER A 202 -9.56 1.33 0.32
N GLY A 203 -10.51 2.27 0.38
CA GLY A 203 -10.35 3.54 1.10
C GLY A 203 -8.99 4.19 0.86
N LEU A 204 -8.33 4.66 1.92
CA LEU A 204 -6.95 5.18 1.89
C LEU A 204 -5.84 4.12 2.00
N THR A 205 -6.15 2.83 2.20
CA THR A 205 -5.11 1.79 2.41
C THR A 205 -4.55 1.24 1.10
N ARG A 206 -5.38 1.19 0.04
CA ARG A 206 -4.93 0.82 -1.32
C ARG A 206 -5.56 1.73 -2.35
N VAL A 207 -4.73 2.59 -2.95
CA VAL A 207 -5.11 3.71 -3.82
C VAL A 207 -4.25 3.72 -5.08
N ARG A 208 -4.73 4.38 -6.13
CA ARG A 208 -3.98 4.63 -7.37
C ARG A 208 -3.13 5.88 -7.30
N ARG A 209 -3.59 6.91 -6.57
CA ARG A 209 -2.89 8.17 -6.36
C ARG A 209 -2.54 8.31 -4.88
N PHE A 210 -1.25 8.45 -4.59
CA PHE A 210 -0.74 8.58 -3.23
C PHE A 210 0.47 9.51 -3.19
N GLN A 211 0.86 9.87 -1.99
CA GLN A 211 2.06 10.66 -1.73
C GLN A 211 2.74 10.02 -0.55
N GLN A 212 4.05 9.81 -0.69
CA GLN A 212 4.89 9.29 0.37
C GLN A 212 5.69 10.46 0.94
N ASP A 213 6.04 10.34 2.21
CA ASP A 213 7.20 10.98 2.79
C ASP A 213 8.47 10.30 2.25
N ASP A 214 8.69 10.44 0.94
CA ASP A 214 9.77 9.75 0.25
C ASP A 214 11.09 10.49 0.44
N ALA A 215 12.18 9.73 0.60
CA ALA A 215 13.50 10.32 0.70
C ALA A 215 14.58 9.36 0.21
N HIS A 216 15.60 9.92 -0.43
CA HIS A 216 16.76 9.18 -0.93
C HIS A 216 18.04 9.78 -0.37
N ILE A 217 18.85 8.92 0.23
CA ILE A 217 20.15 9.28 0.79
C ILE A 217 21.23 8.73 -0.14
N PHE A 218 22.03 9.62 -0.72
CA PHE A 218 23.24 9.29 -1.45
C PHE A 218 24.42 9.43 -0.48
N CYS A 219 25.08 8.33 -0.17
CA CYS A 219 26.17 8.29 0.80
C CYS A 219 27.33 7.43 0.30
N MET A 220 28.49 7.58 0.94
CA MET A 220 29.63 6.68 0.73
C MET A 220 29.37 5.34 1.42
N VAL A 221 30.07 4.29 0.98
CA VAL A 221 29.88 2.92 1.49
C VAL A 221 30.13 2.82 3.00
N ASP A 222 31.13 3.54 3.50
CA ASP A 222 31.48 3.63 4.92
C ASP A 222 30.46 4.42 5.77
N GLN A 223 29.56 5.19 5.13
CA GLN A 223 28.51 5.96 5.80
C GLN A 223 27.20 5.17 5.94
N ILE A 224 27.03 4.06 5.22
CA ILE A 224 25.77 3.30 5.14
C ILE A 224 25.24 2.91 6.52
N GLU A 225 26.09 2.34 7.37
CA GLU A 225 25.68 1.88 8.71
C GLU A 225 25.15 3.04 9.56
N SER A 226 25.86 4.16 9.59
CA SER A 226 25.45 5.35 10.35
C SER A 226 24.16 5.98 9.81
N GLU A 227 23.96 6.01 8.49
CA GLU A 227 22.72 6.52 7.89
C GLU A 227 21.54 5.57 8.15
N MET A 228 21.77 4.25 8.15
CA MET A 228 20.74 3.27 8.50
C MET A 228 20.31 3.39 9.96
N GLU A 229 21.26 3.55 10.89
CA GLU A 229 20.94 3.75 12.31
C GLU A 229 20.13 5.05 12.50
N SER A 230 20.57 6.15 11.88
CA SER A 230 19.86 7.43 11.90
C SER A 230 18.42 7.31 11.36
N CYS A 231 18.22 6.58 10.27
CA CYS A 231 16.89 6.30 9.71
C CYS A 231 16.00 5.49 10.67
N ILE A 232 16.54 4.48 11.35
CA ILE A 232 15.78 3.67 12.32
C ILE A 232 15.40 4.52 13.54
N GLN A 233 16.33 5.31 14.07
CA GLN A 233 16.05 6.25 15.16
C GLN A 233 14.99 7.28 14.76
N PHE A 234 15.05 7.77 13.51
CA PHE A 234 14.05 8.67 12.98
C PHE A 234 12.65 8.02 12.91
N LEU A 235 12.56 6.80 12.39
CA LEU A 235 11.31 6.04 12.37
C LEU A 235 10.72 5.83 13.78
N GLN A 236 11.57 5.48 14.74
CA GLN A 236 11.18 5.31 16.15
C GLN A 236 10.65 6.60 16.76
N HIS A 237 11.30 7.74 16.47
CA HIS A 237 10.86 9.05 16.93
C HIS A 237 9.47 9.42 16.40
N ILE A 238 9.24 9.25 15.09
CA ILE A 238 7.92 9.49 14.48
C ILE A 238 6.86 8.59 15.11
N TYR A 239 7.14 7.29 15.25
CA TYR A 239 6.18 6.36 15.84
C TYR A 239 5.90 6.68 17.32
N GLY A 240 6.90 7.19 18.04
CA GLY A 240 6.76 7.67 19.41
C GLY A 240 5.81 8.86 19.52
N ILE A 241 5.84 9.81 18.58
CA ILE A 241 4.90 10.95 18.54
C ILE A 241 3.45 10.47 18.41
N PHE A 242 3.21 9.45 17.58
CA PHE A 242 1.86 8.88 17.38
C PHE A 242 1.46 7.83 18.43
N GLY A 243 2.32 7.52 19.39
CA GLY A 243 2.04 6.53 20.42
C GLY A 243 1.96 5.09 19.92
N PHE A 244 2.56 4.78 18.76
CA PHE A 244 2.55 3.42 18.21
C PHE A 244 3.52 2.51 18.97
N THR A 245 3.01 1.82 19.99
CA THR A 245 3.78 0.85 20.78
C THR A 245 3.85 -0.50 20.07
N GLY A 246 5.04 -0.96 19.69
CA GLY A 246 5.29 -2.33 19.21
C GLY A 246 5.60 -2.49 17.71
N VAL A 247 5.65 -1.41 16.93
CA VAL A 247 5.75 -1.48 15.46
C VAL A 247 7.20 -1.44 14.94
N ALA A 248 8.20 -1.12 15.77
CA ALA A 248 9.60 -1.02 15.33
C ALA A 248 10.61 -1.50 16.38
N ARG A 249 10.82 -2.82 16.47
CA ARG A 249 12.07 -3.39 17.00
C ARG A 249 12.88 -3.93 15.83
N VAL A 250 13.54 -3.04 15.08
CA VAL A 250 14.56 -3.45 14.13
C VAL A 250 15.86 -3.57 14.92
N ARG A 251 16.28 -4.81 15.20
CA ARG A 251 17.66 -5.08 15.61
C ARG A 251 18.50 -5.14 14.34
N VAL A 252 19.43 -4.20 14.22
CA VAL A 252 20.55 -4.36 13.29
C VAL A 252 21.59 -5.14 14.09
N ASP A 253 21.58 -6.46 13.94
CA ASP A 253 22.66 -7.29 14.47
C ASP A 253 23.81 -7.19 13.45
N CYS A 254 24.86 -6.46 13.82
CA CYS A 254 26.11 -6.37 13.07
C CYS A 254 26.91 -7.67 13.15
#